data_AF-A0AAW4YBG0-F1
#
_entry.id   AF-A0AAW4YBG0-F1
#
_cell.length_a   1.000
_cell.length_b   1.000
_cell.length_c   1.000
_cell.angle_alpha   90.00
_cell.angle_beta   90.00
_cell.angle_gamma   90.00
#
_symmetry.space_group_name_H-M   'P 1'
#
loop_
_entity.id
_entity.type
_entity.pdbx_description
1 polymer ?
#
loop_
_entity_poly.entity_id
_entity_poly.type
_entity_poly.pdbx_seq_one_letter_code
_entity_poly.pdbx_strand_id
1 'polypeptide(L)' 'MAKQKLVMIGNGMAGIRTIEEILERANDLYDITVIGKEPYPNYNRIMLSNILQNKMTVEETIMNPYEWYE' A
#
# COMPACT_ATOMS: atom_id res chain seq x y z
N MET A 1 -7.09 2.31 25.54
CA MET A 1 -8.41 2.56 24.92
C MET A 1 -8.53 1.63 23.71
N ALA A 2 -9.73 1.29 23.25
CA ALA A 2 -9.86 0.54 22.00
C ALA A 2 -9.40 1.42 20.82
N LYS A 3 -8.61 0.85 19.89
CA LYS A 3 -8.18 1.56 18.68
C LYS A 3 -9.41 1.96 17.85
N GLN A 4 -9.41 3.16 17.26
CA GLN A 4 -10.46 3.58 16.35
C GLN A 4 -10.36 2.81 15.03
N LYS A 5 -11.48 2.42 14.44
CA LYS A 5 -11.48 1.73 13.14
C LYS A 5 -11.25 2.74 12.01
N LEU A 6 -10.29 2.49 11.14
CA LEU A 6 -10.01 3.27 9.93
C LEU A 6 -10.10 2.38 8.70
N VAL A 7 -10.92 2.76 7.72
CA VAL A 7 -11.04 2.03 6.45
C VAL A 7 -10.44 2.87 5.33
N MET A 8 -9.43 2.34 4.65
CA MET A 8 -8.83 2.92 3.45
C MET A 8 -9.41 2.25 2.22
N ILE A 9 -10.02 3.04 1.33
CA ILE A 9 -10.55 2.53 0.06
C ILE A 9 -9.51 2.82 -1.03
N GLY A 10 -8.83 1.76 -1.48
CA GLY A 10 -7.82 1.78 -2.52
C GLY A 10 -6.41 1.46 -2.01
N ASN A 11 -5.85 0.35 -2.49
CA ASN A 11 -4.47 -0.10 -2.21
C ASN A 11 -3.43 0.57 -3.16
N GLY A 12 -3.59 1.86 -3.42
CA GLY A 12 -2.71 2.62 -4.32
C GLY A 12 -1.65 3.41 -3.58
N MET A 13 -0.72 4.03 -4.32
CA MET A 13 0.37 4.84 -3.75
C MET A 13 -0.13 5.95 -2.81
N ALA A 14 -1.21 6.65 -3.17
CA ALA A 14 -1.77 7.72 -2.34
C ALA A 14 -2.36 7.19 -1.03
N GLY A 15 -3.11 6.08 -1.10
CA GLY A 15 -3.75 5.46 0.07
C GLY A 15 -2.70 4.93 1.04
N ILE A 16 -1.75 4.13 0.55
CA ILE A 16 -0.69 3.56 1.38
C ILE A 16 0.24 4.64 1.93
N ARG A 17 0.58 5.68 1.15
CA ARG A 17 1.35 6.81 1.70
C ARG A 17 0.64 7.48 2.87
N THR A 18 -0.69 7.63 2.77
CA THR A 18 -1.48 8.18 3.88
C THR A 18 -1.41 7.29 5.12
N ILE A 19 -1.47 5.96 4.95
CA ILE A 19 -1.33 5.01 6.06
C ILE A 19 0.07 5.06 6.66
N GLU A 20 1.13 5.10 5.86
CA GLU A 20 2.52 5.26 6.34
C GLU A 20 2.66 6.49 7.26
N GLU A 21 2.13 7.63 6.83
CA GLU A 21 2.20 8.89 7.57
C GLU A 21 1.38 8.83 8.89
N ILE A 22 0.28 8.09 8.90
CA ILE A 22 -0.52 7.84 10.11
C ILE A 22 0.27 6.94 11.08
N LEU A 23 0.85 5.84 10.59
CA LEU A 23 1.62 4.92 11.42
C LEU A 23 2.85 5.59 12.01
N GLU A 24 3.53 6.46 11.25
CA GLU A 24 4.69 7.22 11.73
C GLU A 24 4.34 8.17 12.87
N ARG A 25 3.16 8.81 12.83
CA ARG A 25 2.74 9.80 13.84
C ARG A 25 1.96 9.21 15.00
N ALA A 26 1.25 8.10 14.76
CA ALA A 26 0.22 7.61 15.67
C ALA A 26 -0.17 6.13 15.43
N ASN A 27 0.82 5.23 15.46
CA ASN A 27 0.66 3.79 15.24
C ASN A 27 -0.37 3.09 16.17
N ASP A 28 -0.63 3.66 17.34
CA ASP A 28 -1.52 3.09 18.35
C ASP A 28 -2.96 3.62 18.30
N LEU A 29 -3.26 4.63 17.46
CA LEU A 29 -4.60 5.22 17.39
C LEU A 29 -5.61 4.37 16.61
N TYR A 30 -5.18 3.76 15.49
CA TYR A 30 -6.08 3.15 14.53
C TYR A 30 -5.85 1.65 14.34
N ASP A 31 -6.96 0.94 14.17
CA ASP A 31 -7.01 -0.41 13.61
C ASP A 31 -7.48 -0.26 12.16
N ILE A 32 -6.58 -0.55 11.23
CA ILE A 32 -6.62 -0.11 9.84
C ILE A 32 -7.01 -1.28 8.94
N THR A 33 -8.01 -1.08 8.08
CA THR A 33 -8.38 -2.04 7.03
C THR A 33 -8.24 -1.37 5.67
N VAL A 34 -7.43 -1.95 4.78
CA VAL A 34 -7.30 -1.50 3.39
C VAL A 34 -8.15 -2.38 2.49
N ILE A 35 -9.04 -1.77 1.71
CA ILE A 35 -9.89 -2.46 0.75
C ILE A 35 -9.45 -2.07 -0.66
N GLY A 36 -8.94 -3.04 -1.41
CA GLY A 36 -8.56 -2.89 -2.81
C GLY A 36 -9.30 -3.88 -3.71
N LYS A 37 -9.47 -3.53 -4.98
CA LYS A 37 -10.02 -4.44 -6.00
C LYS A 37 -8.96 -5.36 -6.61
N GLU A 38 -7.70 -4.91 -6.61
CA GLU A 38 -6.60 -5.64 -7.24
C GLU A 38 -5.98 -6.66 -6.26
N PRO A 39 -5.66 -7.87 -6.73
CA PRO A 39 -5.12 -8.95 -5.88
C PRO A 39 -3.60 -8.83 -5.68
N TYR A 40 -3.09 -7.60 -5.54
CA TYR A 40 -1.66 -7.30 -5.45
C TYR A 40 -1.37 -6.31 -4.31
N PRO A 41 -0.16 -6.32 -3.72
CA PRO A 41 0.27 -5.23 -2.86
C PRO A 41 0.39 -3.92 -3.64
N ASN A 42 0.54 -2.78 -2.98
CA ASN A 42 0.71 -1.52 -3.70
C ASN A 42 2.03 -1.50 -4.50
N TYR A 43 1.94 -0.95 -5.71
CA TYR A 43 3.05 -0.91 -6.65
C TYR A 43 3.09 0.41 -7.41
N ASN A 44 4.26 0.73 -7.96
CA ASN A 44 4.49 1.94 -8.74
C ASN A 44 3.92 1.78 -10.17
N ARG A 45 2.69 2.26 -10.37
CA ARG A 45 2.00 2.21 -11.66
C ARG A 45 2.71 2.94 -12.80
N ILE A 46 3.53 3.95 -12.49
CA ILE A 46 4.29 4.70 -13.49
C ILE A 46 5.30 3.78 -14.19
N MET A 47 5.81 2.78 -13.47
CA MET A 47 6.83 1.84 -13.96
C MET A 47 6.27 0.69 -14.81
N LEU A 48 4.95 0.56 -14.96
CA LEU A 48 4.35 -0.52 -15.77
C LEU A 48 4.82 -0.47 -17.24
N SER A 49 5.10 0.72 -17.77
CA SER A 49 5.64 0.87 -19.11
C SER A 49 7.03 0.22 -19.29
N ASN A 50 7.83 0.10 -18.22
CA ASN A 50 9.13 -0.55 -18.24
C ASN A 50 8.99 -2.08 -18.25
N ILE A 51 7.96 -2.62 -17.61
CA ILE A 51 7.62 -4.05 -17.67
C ILE A 51 7.29 -4.44 -19.11
N LEU A 52 6.42 -3.65 -19.78
CA LEU A 52 6.06 -3.89 -21.17
C LEU A 52 7.26 -3.80 -22.14
N GLN A 53 8.29 -3.02 -21.76
CA GLN A 53 9.56 -2.90 -22.49
C GLN A 53 10.58 -3.98 -22.13
N ASN A 54 10.25 -4.94 -21.26
CA ASN A 54 11.15 -5.96 -20.72
C ASN A 54 12.40 -5.37 -20.02
N LYS A 55 12.27 -4.20 -19.39
CA LYS A 55 13.35 -3.53 -18.65
C LYS A 55 13.27 -3.73 -17.14
N MET A 56 12.17 -4.28 -16.64
CA MET A 56 11.85 -4.41 -15.22
C MET A 56 10.87 -5.56 -15.03
N THR A 57 10.89 -6.21 -13.86
CA THR A 57 9.92 -7.24 -13.47
C THR A 57 8.76 -6.64 -12.67
N VAL A 58 7.70 -7.42 -12.45
CA VAL A 58 6.56 -6.97 -11.64
C VAL A 58 6.99 -6.74 -10.18
N GLU A 59 7.83 -7.64 -9.66
CA GLU A 59 8.32 -7.63 -8.29
C GLU A 59 9.11 -6.35 -7.98
N GLU A 60 9.89 -5.85 -8.95
CA GLU A 60 10.63 -4.59 -8.83
C GLU A 60 9.73 -3.35 -8.77
N THR A 61 8.44 -3.47 -9.10
CA THR A 61 7.48 -2.36 -8.96
C THR A 61 6.77 -2.32 -7.62
N ILE A 62 6.86 -3.38 -6.81
CA ILE A 62 6.19 -3.46 -5.51
C ILE A 62 6.86 -2.46 -4.55
N MET A 63 6.04 -1.63 -3.91
CA MET A 63 6.52 -0.60 -2.98
C MET A 63 6.50 -1.09 -1.53
N ASN A 64 5.39 -1.73 -1.13
CA ASN A 64 5.27 -2.35 0.18
C ASN A 64 4.84 -3.80 -0.05
N PRO A 65 5.69 -4.79 0.28
CA PRO A 65 5.35 -6.20 0.09
C PRO A 65 4.28 -6.64 1.10
N TYR A 66 3.71 -7.84 0.95
CA TYR A 66 2.60 -8.28 1.83
C TYR A 66 2.98 -8.28 3.31
N GLU A 67 4.24 -8.58 3.63
CA GLU A 67 4.77 -8.58 5.00
C GLU A 67 4.74 -7.20 5.65
N TRP A 68 4.63 -6.12 4.88
CA TRP A 68 4.47 -4.76 5.42
C TRP A 68 3.06 -4.53 5.99
N TYR A 69 2.06 -5.28 5.54
CA TYR A 69 0.67 -5.15 5.99
C TYR A 69 0.37 -5.92 7.28
N GLU A 70 1.33 -6.73 7.75
CA GLU A 70 1.23 -7.57 8.96
C GLU A 70 1.62 -6.82 10.24
#